data_AF-A0A1X6PBS3-F1
#
_entry.id   AF-A0A1X6PBS3-F1
#
_cell.length_a   1.000
_cell.length_b   1.000
_cell.length_c   1.000
_cell.angle_alpha   90.00
_cell.angle_beta   90.00
_cell.angle_gamma   90.00
#
_symmetry.space_group_name_H-M   'P 1'
#
loop_
_entity.id
_entity.type
_entity.pdbx_description
1 polymer ?
#
loop_
_entity_poly.entity_id
_entity_poly.type
_entity_poly.pdbx_seq_one_letter_code
_entity_poly.pdbx_strand_id
1 'polypeptide(L)'
;MDMGFNSGQDSHFYLGGGHRVVAVDANPVLIAAGRRRFADALVNGSLVLVPSGLIPVAASRAAAATKLSFYQSKLDNVWSSFDARWGCRHPNNTPAAAGDINPAYCTEIRVPTRTCAALIEEFGTPLMLKIDIEGRDTACLESLWGLPEERRPDYVSVENVTPAHVELLQGLGYGRQKVVDQRVIHDRYIGQAALVGNSGPFGEAAIDTVHGEGWASAEEVAARLPLPEQVGGVGVWYDLHGKRNGL
;
A
#
# COMPACT_ATOMS: atom_id res chain seq x y z
N MET A 1 2.76 -2.56 9.31
CA MET A 1 1.40 -2.68 8.75
C MET A 1 1.53 -2.71 7.25
N ASP A 2 0.81 -3.62 6.63
CA ASP A 2 0.80 -3.88 5.21
C ASP A 2 -0.58 -3.48 4.66
N MET A 3 -0.66 -2.29 4.06
CA MET A 3 -1.89 -1.73 3.52
C MET A 3 -1.98 -2.06 2.03
N GLY A 4 -2.97 -2.89 1.66
CA GLY A 4 -3.03 -3.50 0.33
C GLY A 4 -2.36 -4.87 0.30
N PHE A 5 -2.78 -5.75 1.22
CA PHE A 5 -2.22 -7.10 1.40
C PHE A 5 -2.13 -7.91 0.10
N ASN A 6 -3.10 -7.76 -0.81
CA ASN A 6 -3.16 -8.48 -2.08
C ASN A 6 -3.01 -10.00 -1.88
N SER A 7 -1.96 -10.63 -2.43
CA SER A 7 -1.68 -12.06 -2.25
C SER A 7 -0.73 -12.37 -1.08
N GLY A 8 -0.31 -11.33 -0.37
CA GLY A 8 0.44 -11.36 0.88
C GLY A 8 1.95 -11.46 0.74
N GLN A 9 2.54 -11.01 -0.37
CA GLN A 9 4.00 -11.11 -0.56
C GLN A 9 4.79 -10.26 0.45
N ASP A 10 4.37 -9.02 0.70
CA ASP A 10 4.97 -8.17 1.72
C ASP A 10 4.81 -8.76 3.12
N SER A 11 3.59 -9.15 3.47
CA SER A 11 3.32 -9.86 4.71
C SER A 11 4.21 -11.10 4.87
N HIS A 12 4.39 -11.92 3.83
CA HIS A 12 5.28 -13.09 3.88
C HIS A 12 6.73 -12.68 4.12
N PHE A 13 7.22 -11.67 3.42
CA PHE A 13 8.57 -11.14 3.58
C PHE A 13 8.80 -10.64 5.02
N TYR A 14 7.88 -9.83 5.55
CA TYR A 14 8.00 -9.27 6.91
C TYR A 14 7.88 -10.33 8.01
N LEU A 15 6.98 -11.31 7.86
CA LEU A 15 6.89 -12.45 8.77
C LEU A 15 8.18 -13.28 8.77
N GLY A 16 8.79 -13.48 7.60
CA GLY A 16 10.10 -14.15 7.46
C GLY A 16 11.24 -13.39 8.15
N GLY A 17 11.14 -12.06 8.26
CA GLY A 17 12.02 -11.21 9.06
C GLY A 17 11.75 -11.24 10.58
N GLY A 18 10.78 -12.03 11.05
CA GLY A 18 10.40 -12.13 12.46
C GLY A 18 9.51 -10.98 12.96
N HIS A 19 8.94 -10.18 12.06
CA HIS A 19 8.02 -9.11 12.43
C HIS A 19 6.61 -9.62 12.69
N ARG A 20 5.85 -8.85 13.47
CA ARG A 20 4.38 -8.98 13.54
C ARG A 20 3.75 -8.06 12.53
N VAL A 21 2.74 -8.56 11.81
CA VAL A 21 2.12 -7.87 10.70
C VAL A 21 0.63 -7.70 10.96
N VAL A 22 0.13 -6.47 10.78
CA VAL A 22 -1.30 -6.22 10.55
C VAL A 22 -1.42 -5.92 9.07
N ALA A 23 -2.15 -6.77 8.36
CA ALA A 23 -2.33 -6.70 6.93
C ALA A 23 -3.79 -6.44 6.57
N VAL A 24 -4.02 -5.54 5.63
CA VAL A 24 -5.34 -4.95 5.37
C VAL A 24 -5.67 -5.07 3.89
N ASP A 25 -6.86 -5.61 3.59
CA ASP A 25 -7.38 -5.67 2.23
C ASP A 25 -8.90 -5.51 2.20
N ALA A 26 -9.41 -4.88 1.13
CA ALA A 26 -10.83 -4.75 0.88
C ALA A 26 -11.43 -6.00 0.24
N ASN A 27 -10.65 -6.75 -0.54
CA ASN A 27 -11.12 -7.85 -1.35
C ASN A 27 -11.31 -9.13 -0.50
N PRO A 28 -12.55 -9.60 -0.30
CA PRO A 28 -12.81 -10.76 0.55
C PRO A 28 -12.22 -12.07 0.01
N VAL A 29 -12.00 -12.17 -1.31
CA VAL A 29 -11.36 -13.36 -1.92
C VAL A 29 -9.89 -13.42 -1.51
N LEU A 30 -9.20 -12.28 -1.54
CA LEU A 30 -7.80 -12.17 -1.11
C LEU A 30 -7.66 -12.41 0.40
N ILE A 31 -8.56 -11.84 1.21
CA ILE A 31 -8.60 -12.11 2.66
C ILE A 31 -8.80 -13.61 2.93
N ALA A 32 -9.74 -14.27 2.23
CA ALA A 32 -9.99 -15.70 2.42
C ALA A 32 -8.80 -16.56 1.98
N ALA A 33 -8.12 -16.18 0.89
CA ALA A 33 -6.88 -16.82 0.45
C ALA A 33 -5.75 -16.63 1.46
N GLY A 34 -5.57 -15.40 1.97
CA GLY A 34 -4.61 -15.08 3.02
C GLY A 34 -4.84 -15.88 4.30
N ARG A 35 -6.10 -16.04 4.72
CA ARG A 35 -6.45 -16.88 5.90
C ARG A 35 -6.00 -18.33 5.76
N ARG A 36 -6.06 -18.89 4.55
CA ARG A 36 -5.57 -20.25 4.28
C ARG A 36 -4.04 -20.28 4.21
N ARG A 37 -3.44 -19.34 3.50
CA ARG A 37 -1.99 -19.26 3.25
C ARG A 37 -1.19 -19.02 4.53
N PHE A 38 -1.71 -18.19 5.43
CA PHE A 38 -1.01 -17.76 6.64
C PHE A 38 -1.67 -18.29 7.93
N ALA A 39 -2.27 -19.48 7.86
CA ALA A 39 -3.00 -20.08 8.99
C ALA A 39 -2.14 -20.14 10.27
N ASP A 40 -0.89 -20.58 10.16
CA ASP A 40 0.02 -20.67 11.32
C ASP A 40 0.34 -19.30 11.91
N ALA A 41 0.59 -18.29 11.07
CA ALA A 41 0.87 -16.93 11.50
C ALA A 41 -0.34 -16.26 12.17
N LEU A 42 -1.56 -16.60 11.73
CA LEU A 42 -2.80 -16.16 12.37
C LEU A 42 -2.99 -16.84 13.74
N VAL A 43 -2.75 -18.15 13.82
CA VAL A 43 -2.88 -18.93 15.06
C VAL A 43 -1.88 -18.47 16.12
N ASN A 44 -0.63 -18.21 15.73
CA ASN A 44 0.41 -17.76 16.66
C ASN A 44 0.39 -16.24 16.93
N GLY A 45 -0.52 -15.50 16.29
CA GLY A 45 -0.70 -14.06 16.49
C GLY A 45 0.38 -13.17 15.86
N SER A 46 1.27 -13.71 15.02
CA SER A 46 2.24 -12.92 14.26
C SER A 46 1.60 -12.18 13.08
N LEU A 47 0.44 -12.63 12.59
CA LEU A 47 -0.35 -11.95 11.57
C LEU A 47 -1.77 -11.64 12.07
N VAL A 48 -2.23 -10.42 11.80
CA VAL A 48 -3.64 -10.03 11.87
C VAL A 48 -4.11 -9.64 10.47
N LEU A 49 -5.16 -10.31 9.97
CA LEU A 49 -5.79 -9.97 8.69
C LEU A 49 -7.08 -9.18 8.90
N VAL A 50 -7.11 -7.95 8.40
CA VAL A 50 -8.23 -7.01 8.55
C VAL A 50 -8.97 -6.88 7.22
N PRO A 51 -10.20 -7.41 7.09
CA PRO A 51 -11.04 -7.20 5.91
C PRO A 51 -11.63 -5.79 5.93
N SER A 52 -10.89 -4.82 5.41
CA SER A 52 -11.29 -3.41 5.39
C SER A 52 -10.73 -2.71 4.17
N GLY A 53 -11.58 -1.89 3.54
CA GLY A 53 -11.10 -0.85 2.66
C GLY A 53 -10.54 0.34 3.41
N LEU A 54 -9.74 1.11 2.68
CA LEU A 54 -9.09 2.31 3.17
C LEU A 54 -9.71 3.55 2.52
N ILE A 55 -10.10 4.51 3.36
CA ILE A 55 -10.86 5.70 2.96
C ILE A 55 -10.23 6.98 3.50
N PRO A 56 -10.47 8.14 2.86
CA PRO A 56 -10.05 9.43 3.40
C PRO A 56 -10.81 9.81 4.67
N VAL A 57 -10.21 10.67 5.48
CA VAL A 57 -10.80 11.18 6.75
C VAL A 57 -12.14 11.88 6.53
N ALA A 58 -12.28 12.61 5.41
CA ALA A 58 -13.54 13.28 5.08
C ALA A 58 -14.69 12.27 4.89
N ALA A 59 -14.40 11.10 4.29
CA ALA A 59 -15.39 10.05 4.11
C ALA A 59 -15.76 9.39 5.45
N SER A 60 -14.81 9.14 6.34
CA SER A 60 -15.07 8.42 7.60
C SER A 60 -16.01 9.16 8.57
N ARG A 61 -16.14 10.49 8.44
CA ARG A 61 -17.04 11.32 9.26
C ARG A 61 -18.50 11.30 8.79
N ALA A 62 -18.78 10.80 7.58
CA ALA A 62 -20.15 10.65 7.10
C ALA A 62 -20.80 9.43 7.78
N ALA A 63 -22.00 9.58 8.35
CA ALA A 63 -22.71 8.51 9.08
C ALA A 63 -22.95 7.22 8.26
N ALA A 64 -22.84 7.27 6.92
CA ALA A 64 -22.94 6.13 6.01
C ALA A 64 -21.60 5.39 5.73
N ALA A 65 -20.47 5.86 6.28
CA ALA A 65 -19.13 5.43 5.90
C ALA A 65 -18.58 4.22 6.67
N THR A 66 -19.43 3.43 7.32
CA THR A 66 -18.99 2.17 7.93
C THR A 66 -18.79 1.08 6.88
N LYS A 67 -19.47 1.17 5.73
CA LYS A 67 -19.28 0.27 4.59
C LYS A 67 -19.47 1.00 3.26
N LEU A 68 -18.53 0.90 2.34
CA LEU A 68 -18.63 1.49 1.00
C LEU A 68 -18.76 0.42 -0.09
N SER A 69 -19.29 0.83 -1.24
CA SER A 69 -19.31 0.02 -2.45
C SER A 69 -17.89 -0.22 -2.95
N PHE A 70 -17.56 -1.46 -3.21
CA PHE A 70 -16.29 -1.92 -3.72
C PHE A 70 -16.55 -2.84 -4.90
N TYR A 71 -15.89 -2.57 -6.02
CA TYR A 71 -16.06 -3.29 -7.26
C TYR A 71 -14.97 -4.37 -7.33
N GLN A 72 -15.35 -5.57 -6.88
CA GLN A 72 -14.50 -6.74 -6.95
C GLN A 72 -14.41 -7.22 -8.39
N SER A 73 -13.22 -7.15 -8.97
CA SER A 73 -12.98 -7.64 -10.32
C SER A 73 -13.09 -9.16 -10.37
N LYS A 74 -13.70 -9.66 -11.45
CA LYS A 74 -13.81 -11.10 -11.78
C LYS A 74 -12.73 -11.57 -12.73
N LEU A 75 -12.01 -10.64 -13.36
CA LEU A 75 -10.98 -10.91 -14.35
C LEU A 75 -9.61 -11.08 -13.67
N ASP A 76 -9.31 -10.19 -12.74
CA ASP A 76 -8.08 -10.18 -11.95
C ASP A 76 -8.35 -9.50 -10.59
N ASN A 77 -8.01 -10.17 -9.48
CA ASN A 77 -8.23 -9.63 -8.14
C ASN A 77 -7.50 -8.30 -7.89
N VAL A 78 -6.32 -8.12 -8.50
CA VAL A 78 -5.51 -6.89 -8.38
C VAL A 78 -6.27 -5.68 -8.92
N TRP A 79 -7.16 -5.88 -9.88
CA TRP A 79 -7.91 -4.77 -10.48
C TRP A 79 -9.09 -4.28 -9.64
N SER A 80 -9.41 -4.93 -8.52
CA SER A 80 -10.54 -4.55 -7.68
C SER A 80 -10.35 -3.15 -7.10
N SER A 81 -11.41 -2.33 -7.06
CA SER A 81 -11.27 -0.93 -6.65
C SER A 81 -12.55 -0.34 -6.05
N PHE A 82 -12.41 0.75 -5.30
CA PHE A 82 -13.53 1.62 -4.92
C PHE A 82 -14.06 2.46 -6.10
N ASP A 83 -13.35 2.51 -7.22
CA ASP A 83 -13.79 3.15 -8.46
C ASP A 83 -14.31 2.10 -9.45
N ALA A 84 -15.60 2.19 -9.80
CA ALA A 84 -16.24 1.27 -10.74
C ALA A 84 -15.52 1.20 -12.09
N ARG A 85 -14.94 2.32 -12.55
CA ARG A 85 -14.24 2.40 -13.84
C ARG A 85 -13.04 1.47 -13.86
N TRP A 86 -12.37 1.31 -12.71
CA TRP A 86 -11.18 0.48 -12.57
C TRP A 86 -11.50 -0.93 -12.08
N GLY A 87 -12.40 -1.07 -11.11
CA GLY A 87 -12.85 -2.38 -10.60
C GLY A 87 -13.63 -3.21 -11.62
N CYS A 88 -14.25 -2.56 -12.60
CA CYS A 88 -15.01 -3.20 -13.68
C CYS A 88 -14.38 -2.99 -15.06
N ARG A 89 -13.08 -2.69 -15.12
CA ARG A 89 -12.35 -2.45 -16.37
C ARG A 89 -12.48 -3.61 -17.35
N HIS A 90 -12.35 -3.31 -18.64
CA HIS A 90 -12.48 -4.30 -19.71
C HIS A 90 -11.29 -5.29 -19.73
N PRO A 91 -11.43 -6.47 -20.38
CA PRO A 91 -10.34 -7.45 -20.47
C PRO A 91 -9.04 -6.94 -21.12
N ASN A 92 -9.10 -5.87 -21.91
CA ASN A 92 -7.94 -5.17 -22.49
C ASN A 92 -7.32 -4.11 -21.55
N ASN A 93 -7.68 -4.12 -20.25
CA ASN A 93 -7.20 -3.21 -19.22
C ASN A 93 -7.59 -1.72 -19.42
N THR A 94 -8.61 -1.41 -20.25
CA THR A 94 -9.13 -0.04 -20.35
C THR A 94 -10.23 0.22 -19.32
N PRO A 95 -10.29 1.41 -18.70
CA PRO A 95 -11.31 1.72 -17.71
C PRO A 95 -12.71 1.66 -18.32
N ALA A 96 -13.68 1.16 -17.55
CA ALA A 96 -15.09 1.16 -17.95
C ALA A 96 -15.68 2.58 -17.90
N ALA A 97 -16.54 2.91 -18.86
CA ALA A 97 -17.29 4.16 -18.87
C ALA A 97 -18.56 4.07 -18.01
N ALA A 98 -19.13 5.22 -17.63
CA ALA A 98 -20.43 5.26 -17.00
C ALA A 98 -21.50 4.68 -17.96
N GLY A 99 -22.22 3.65 -17.51
CA GLY A 99 -23.21 2.92 -18.32
C GLY A 99 -22.66 1.69 -19.05
N ASP A 100 -21.35 1.44 -19.01
CA ASP A 100 -20.68 0.28 -19.60
C ASP A 100 -20.14 -0.69 -18.53
N ILE A 101 -20.71 -0.63 -17.33
CA ILE A 101 -20.37 -1.56 -16.26
C ILE A 101 -21.00 -2.92 -16.58
N ASN A 102 -20.16 -3.88 -16.99
CA ASN A 102 -20.59 -5.23 -17.30
C ASN A 102 -20.49 -6.14 -16.06
N PRO A 103 -21.60 -6.74 -15.59
CA PRO A 103 -21.60 -7.69 -14.47
C PRO A 103 -20.74 -8.95 -14.70
N ALA A 104 -20.32 -9.23 -15.94
CA ALA A 104 -19.35 -10.28 -16.24
C ALA A 104 -17.93 -9.93 -15.78
N TYR A 105 -17.59 -8.64 -15.65
CA TYR A 105 -16.23 -8.18 -15.33
C TYR A 105 -16.02 -7.89 -13.86
N CYS A 106 -17.09 -7.57 -13.11
CA CYS A 106 -17.00 -7.28 -11.68
C CYS A 106 -18.29 -7.64 -10.93
N THR A 107 -18.20 -7.63 -9.59
CA THR A 107 -19.35 -7.60 -8.69
C THR A 107 -19.17 -6.44 -7.70
N GLU A 108 -20.21 -5.63 -7.56
CA GLU A 108 -20.28 -4.63 -6.50
C GLU A 108 -20.62 -5.32 -5.16
N ILE A 109 -19.77 -5.12 -4.16
CA ILE A 109 -19.96 -5.59 -2.79
C ILE A 109 -19.82 -4.43 -1.81
N ARG A 110 -20.37 -4.58 -0.59
CA ARG A 110 -20.21 -3.60 0.49
C ARG A 110 -19.16 -4.10 1.47
N VAL A 111 -18.05 -3.37 1.61
CA VAL A 111 -16.94 -3.76 2.50
C VAL A 111 -16.80 -2.78 3.65
N PRO A 112 -16.41 -3.23 4.87
CA PRO A 112 -16.04 -2.34 5.96
C PRO A 112 -14.94 -1.36 5.53
N THR A 113 -14.93 -0.16 6.09
CA THR A 113 -13.95 0.87 5.74
C THR A 113 -13.39 1.56 6.97
N ARG A 114 -12.08 1.87 6.93
CA ARG A 114 -11.34 2.58 7.98
C ARG A 114 -10.34 3.55 7.35
N THR A 115 -9.87 4.53 8.11
CA THR A 115 -8.68 5.30 7.73
C THR A 115 -7.43 4.56 8.19
N CYS A 116 -6.26 4.84 7.61
CA CYS A 116 -5.00 4.26 8.08
C CYS A 116 -4.67 4.73 9.52
N ALA A 117 -4.98 5.98 9.85
CA ALA A 117 -4.87 6.47 11.22
C ALA A 117 -5.74 5.68 12.22
N ALA A 118 -7.00 5.36 11.89
CA ALA A 118 -7.86 4.57 12.77
C ALA A 118 -7.30 3.16 13.01
N LEU A 119 -6.66 2.55 12.00
CA LEU A 119 -5.99 1.27 12.15
C LEU A 119 -4.76 1.36 13.07
N ILE A 120 -3.99 2.44 12.96
CA ILE A 120 -2.86 2.71 13.88
C ILE A 120 -3.37 2.98 15.30
N GLU A 121 -4.52 3.62 15.45
CA GLU A 121 -5.16 3.80 16.75
C GLU A 121 -5.59 2.47 17.38
N GLU A 122 -6.19 1.58 16.57
CA GLU A 122 -6.73 0.27 16.97
C GLU A 122 -5.61 -0.73 17.30
N PHE A 123 -4.56 -0.81 16.48
CA PHE A 123 -3.54 -1.85 16.56
C PHE A 123 -2.18 -1.37 17.09
N GLY A 124 -2.03 -0.07 17.33
CA GLY A 124 -0.78 0.55 17.79
C GLY A 124 0.11 1.08 16.68
N THR A 125 1.12 1.86 17.05
CA THR A 125 2.06 2.49 16.12
C THR A 125 3.04 1.46 15.56
N PRO A 126 3.03 1.21 14.23
CA PRO A 126 3.94 0.23 13.64
C PRO A 126 5.33 0.82 13.40
N LEU A 127 6.35 -0.04 13.40
CA LEU A 127 7.68 0.31 12.91
C LEU A 127 7.65 0.74 11.43
N MET A 128 6.88 0.02 10.61
CA MET A 128 6.78 0.24 9.17
C MET A 128 5.31 0.31 8.75
N LEU A 129 4.94 1.28 7.94
CA LEU A 129 3.66 1.36 7.23
C LEU A 129 3.91 1.28 5.72
N LYS A 130 3.66 0.11 5.13
CA LYS A 130 3.69 -0.08 3.67
C LYS A 130 2.31 0.25 3.10
N ILE A 131 2.29 1.06 2.05
CA ILE A 131 1.08 1.57 1.39
C ILE A 131 1.19 1.29 -0.10
N ASP A 132 0.30 0.44 -0.59
CA ASP A 132 0.19 0.06 -1.99
C ASP A 132 -1.26 -0.35 -2.22
N ILE A 133 -2.09 0.66 -2.41
CA ILE A 133 -3.54 0.56 -2.39
C ILE A 133 -4.05 1.26 -3.64
N GLU A 134 -4.10 0.56 -4.76
CA GLU A 134 -4.74 0.94 -6.04
C GLU A 134 -5.73 2.14 -6.00
N GLY A 135 -5.19 3.36 -5.98
CA GLY A 135 -5.95 4.63 -6.00
C GLY A 135 -6.38 5.23 -4.65
N ARG A 136 -5.80 4.80 -3.52
CA ARG A 136 -6.10 5.29 -2.16
C ARG A 136 -4.86 5.59 -1.30
N ASP A 137 -3.68 5.52 -1.89
CA ASP A 137 -2.37 5.71 -1.24
C ASP A 137 -2.25 7.07 -0.56
N THR A 138 -2.53 8.15 -1.31
CA THR A 138 -2.51 9.52 -0.80
C THR A 138 -3.49 9.70 0.37
N ALA A 139 -4.69 9.13 0.27
CA ALA A 139 -5.70 9.23 1.33
C ALA A 139 -5.26 8.49 2.61
N CYS A 140 -4.53 7.37 2.48
CA CYS A 140 -3.94 6.65 3.60
C CYS A 140 -2.87 7.52 4.29
N LEU A 141 -1.95 8.11 3.53
CA LEU A 141 -0.93 9.03 4.04
C LEU A 141 -1.53 10.27 4.72
N GLU A 142 -2.46 10.95 4.05
CA GLU A 142 -3.14 12.14 4.59
C GLU A 142 -3.81 11.86 5.93
N SER A 143 -4.32 10.65 6.14
CA SER A 143 -4.97 10.31 7.40
C SER A 143 -4.02 10.40 8.61
N LEU A 144 -2.70 10.25 8.40
CA LEU A 144 -1.69 10.34 9.46
C LEU A 144 -1.59 11.74 10.11
N TRP A 145 -2.09 12.78 9.45
CA TRP A 145 -2.24 14.11 10.06
C TRP A 145 -3.18 14.11 11.28
N GLY A 146 -4.11 13.15 11.34
CA GLY A 146 -4.98 12.96 12.49
C GLY A 146 -4.29 12.35 13.71
N LEU A 147 -3.05 11.88 13.57
CA LEU A 147 -2.28 11.28 14.66
C LEU A 147 -1.29 12.30 15.28
N PRO A 148 -1.07 12.24 16.61
CA PRO A 148 0.11 12.84 17.24
C PRO A 148 1.40 12.33 16.59
N GLU A 149 2.43 13.16 16.51
CA GLU A 149 3.70 12.83 15.84
C GLU A 149 4.38 11.59 16.45
N GLU A 150 4.27 11.43 17.77
CA GLU A 150 4.78 10.30 18.53
C GLU A 150 4.07 8.97 18.20
N ARG A 151 2.87 9.03 17.62
CA ARG A 151 2.08 7.86 17.21
C ARG A 151 2.19 7.55 15.72
N ARG A 152 2.92 8.36 14.94
CA ARG A 152 3.17 8.08 13.52
C ARG A 152 4.25 6.98 13.38
N PRO A 153 4.18 6.15 12.33
CA PRO A 153 5.19 5.12 12.07
C PRO A 153 6.61 5.65 12.01
N ASP A 154 7.59 4.82 12.37
CA ASP A 154 9.00 5.20 12.22
C ASP A 154 9.41 5.28 10.75
N TYR A 155 8.89 4.34 9.96
CA TYR A 155 9.08 4.26 8.52
C TYR A 155 7.74 4.14 7.79
N VAL A 156 7.66 4.79 6.63
CA VAL A 156 6.55 4.66 5.68
C VAL A 156 7.12 4.32 4.31
N SER A 157 6.44 3.47 3.54
CA SER A 157 6.64 3.36 2.09
C SER A 157 5.30 3.56 1.39
N VAL A 158 5.33 4.28 0.26
CA VAL A 158 4.20 4.44 -0.64
C VAL A 158 4.61 4.12 -2.08
N GLU A 159 3.80 3.33 -2.78
CA GLU A 159 4.00 3.03 -4.19
C GLU A 159 3.83 4.30 -5.06
N ASN A 160 4.49 4.31 -6.23
CA ASN A 160 4.39 5.35 -7.24
C ASN A 160 4.80 6.74 -6.71
N VAL A 161 6.12 6.98 -6.69
CA VAL A 161 6.69 8.27 -6.29
C VAL A 161 6.12 9.40 -7.16
N THR A 162 5.48 10.37 -6.51
CA THR A 162 5.00 11.62 -7.14
C THR A 162 5.54 12.83 -6.36
N PRO A 163 5.61 14.03 -6.98
CA PRO A 163 5.99 15.25 -6.26
C PRO A 163 5.08 15.50 -5.03
N ALA A 164 3.78 15.22 -5.16
CA ALA A 164 2.83 15.36 -4.06
C ALA A 164 3.12 14.39 -2.91
N HIS A 165 3.56 13.15 -3.19
CA HIS A 165 3.96 12.20 -2.14
C HIS A 165 5.25 12.65 -1.41
N VAL A 166 6.22 13.24 -2.14
CA VAL A 166 7.44 13.81 -1.54
C VAL A 166 7.09 14.93 -0.55
N GLU A 167 6.26 15.89 -0.97
CA GLU A 167 5.80 17.00 -0.13
C GLU A 167 4.97 16.52 1.05
N LEU A 168 4.04 15.58 0.83
CA LEU A 168 3.17 15.03 1.87
C LEU A 168 3.97 14.31 2.96
N LEU A 169 4.93 13.47 2.59
CA LEU A 169 5.82 12.82 3.55
C LEU A 169 6.65 13.84 4.33
N GLN A 170 7.22 14.84 3.64
CA GLN A 170 7.97 15.91 4.31
C GLN A 170 7.11 16.64 5.35
N GLY A 171 5.89 17.03 4.99
CA GLY A 171 4.95 17.70 5.89
C GLY A 171 4.58 16.84 7.10
N LEU A 172 4.38 15.53 6.90
CA LEU A 172 4.08 14.58 7.98
C LEU A 172 5.27 14.30 8.93
N GLY A 173 6.42 14.91 8.70
CA GLY A 173 7.62 14.75 9.52
C GLY A 173 8.56 13.66 9.02
N TYR A 174 8.47 13.24 7.75
CA TYR A 174 9.39 12.31 7.10
C TYR A 174 10.31 13.07 6.14
N GLY A 175 11.20 13.89 6.68
CA GLY A 175 12.08 14.77 5.91
C GLY A 175 13.26 14.06 5.24
N ARG A 176 13.56 12.83 5.67
CA ARG A 176 14.54 11.94 5.06
C ARG A 176 13.83 10.86 4.27
N GLN A 177 14.20 10.72 3.00
CA GLN A 177 13.50 9.88 2.05
C GLN A 177 14.47 9.01 1.23
N LYS A 178 13.95 7.89 0.71
CA LYS A 178 14.62 7.04 -0.28
C LYS A 178 13.66 6.75 -1.42
N VAL A 179 14.18 6.73 -2.63
CA VAL A 179 13.52 6.22 -3.82
C VAL A 179 14.04 4.82 -4.07
N VAL A 180 13.17 3.82 -3.94
CA VAL A 180 13.53 2.41 -4.03
C VAL A 180 12.98 1.82 -5.32
N ASP A 181 13.84 1.18 -6.11
CA ASP A 181 13.48 0.55 -7.38
C ASP A 181 12.97 -0.87 -7.17
N GLN A 182 11.67 -1.09 -7.37
CA GLN A 182 11.03 -2.39 -7.16
C GLN A 182 11.52 -3.45 -8.14
N ARG A 183 12.06 -3.09 -9.31
CA ARG A 183 12.58 -4.07 -10.27
C ARG A 183 13.76 -4.83 -9.70
N VAL A 184 14.68 -4.11 -9.07
CA VAL A 184 15.86 -4.70 -8.41
C VAL A 184 15.44 -5.68 -7.33
N ILE A 185 14.34 -5.38 -6.63
CA ILE A 185 13.77 -6.25 -5.59
C ILE A 185 13.13 -7.47 -6.22
N HIS A 186 12.27 -7.29 -7.22
CA HIS A 186 11.60 -8.39 -7.90
C HIS A 186 12.59 -9.34 -8.55
N ASP A 187 13.62 -8.82 -9.22
CA ASP A 187 14.71 -9.60 -9.83
C ASP A 187 15.44 -10.46 -8.80
N ARG A 188 15.69 -9.92 -7.60
CA ARG A 188 16.33 -10.65 -6.50
C ARG A 188 15.51 -11.86 -6.03
N TYR A 189 14.19 -11.80 -6.13
CA TYR A 189 13.30 -12.87 -5.69
C TYR A 189 12.72 -13.70 -6.83
N ILE A 190 13.19 -13.51 -8.08
CA ILE A 190 12.83 -14.39 -9.20
C ILE A 190 13.11 -15.85 -8.80
N GLY A 191 12.12 -16.72 -9.04
CA GLY A 191 12.17 -18.13 -8.68
C GLY A 191 11.70 -18.46 -7.26
N GLN A 192 11.47 -17.45 -6.41
CA GLN A 192 10.87 -17.62 -5.08
C GLN A 192 9.41 -17.19 -5.12
N ALA A 193 8.54 -18.05 -5.66
CA ALA A 193 7.13 -17.70 -5.94
C ALA A 193 6.36 -17.06 -4.77
N ALA A 194 6.71 -17.38 -3.52
CA ALA A 194 6.08 -16.80 -2.34
C ALA A 194 6.46 -15.31 -2.10
N LEU A 195 7.59 -14.86 -2.66
CA LEU A 195 8.18 -13.54 -2.47
C LEU A 195 8.18 -12.70 -3.76
N VAL A 196 7.93 -13.28 -4.95
CA VAL A 196 7.85 -12.47 -6.19
C VAL A 196 6.72 -11.45 -6.06
N GLY A 197 7.06 -10.15 -6.14
CA GLY A 197 6.13 -9.03 -5.96
C GLY A 197 6.10 -8.41 -4.56
N ASN A 198 7.09 -8.67 -3.70
CA ASN A 198 7.23 -7.96 -2.42
C ASN A 198 8.03 -6.66 -2.59
N SER A 199 7.74 -5.67 -1.75
CA SER A 199 8.39 -4.36 -1.69
C SER A 199 9.77 -4.36 -1.04
N GLY A 200 10.26 -5.52 -0.59
CA GLY A 200 11.61 -5.72 -0.09
C GLY A 200 11.89 -5.12 1.29
N PRO A 201 13.19 -4.96 1.61
CA PRO A 201 13.62 -4.36 2.86
C PRO A 201 13.09 -2.93 3.03
N PHE A 202 12.79 -2.54 4.27
CA PHE A 202 12.33 -1.20 4.62
C PHE A 202 13.31 -0.51 5.57
N GLY A 203 13.07 0.79 5.82
CA GLY A 203 13.85 1.58 6.75
C GLY A 203 15.34 1.65 6.38
N GLU A 204 16.21 1.40 7.35
CA GLU A 204 17.66 1.46 7.13
C GLU A 204 18.14 0.45 6.09
N ALA A 205 17.49 -0.71 5.98
CA ALA A 205 17.86 -1.76 5.03
C ALA A 205 17.36 -1.49 3.59
N ALA A 206 16.47 -0.52 3.39
CA ALA A 206 16.02 -0.13 2.07
C ALA A 206 17.15 0.58 1.29
N ILE A 207 17.20 0.39 -0.02
CA ILE A 207 18.29 0.90 -0.87
C ILE A 207 17.77 2.00 -1.79
N ASP A 208 18.19 3.24 -1.54
CA ASP A 208 17.97 4.38 -2.42
C ASP A 208 18.73 4.19 -3.73
N THR A 209 18.08 4.53 -4.84
CA THR A 209 18.64 4.46 -6.19
C THR A 209 19.93 5.28 -6.40
N VAL A 210 20.18 6.31 -5.58
CA VAL A 210 21.36 7.18 -5.69
C VAL A 210 22.28 7.05 -4.48
N HIS A 211 21.71 6.99 -3.27
CA HIS A 211 22.44 7.04 -2.01
C HIS A 211 22.70 5.67 -1.38
N GLY A 212 22.26 4.59 -2.02
CA GLY A 212 22.38 3.24 -1.47
C GLY A 212 21.66 3.13 -0.13
N GLU A 213 22.35 2.72 0.92
CA GLU A 213 21.79 2.65 2.28
C GLU A 213 21.51 4.04 2.89
N GLY A 214 22.07 5.12 2.31
CA GLY A 214 21.89 6.49 2.78
C GLY A 214 20.50 7.06 2.52
N TRP A 215 20.11 8.04 3.33
CA TRP A 215 18.87 8.80 3.18
C TRP A 215 19.14 10.16 2.54
N ALA A 216 18.27 10.58 1.64
CA ALA A 216 18.30 11.91 1.04
C ALA A 216 17.28 12.84 1.69
N SER A 217 17.45 14.15 1.55
CA SER A 217 16.41 15.11 1.89
C SER A 217 15.25 15.07 0.89
N ALA A 218 14.06 15.51 1.32
CA ALA A 218 12.91 15.66 0.43
C ALA A 218 13.21 16.57 -0.79
N GLU A 219 14.01 17.63 -0.61
CA GLU A 219 14.43 18.53 -1.69
C GLU A 219 15.29 17.79 -2.73
N GLU A 220 16.26 17.00 -2.27
CA GLU A 220 17.09 16.18 -3.15
C GLU A 220 16.30 15.10 -3.88
N VAL A 221 15.28 14.51 -3.24
CA VAL A 221 14.38 13.55 -3.90
C VAL A 221 13.50 14.26 -4.94
N ALA A 222 12.92 15.41 -4.60
CA ALA A 222 12.12 16.21 -5.53
C ALA A 222 12.91 16.60 -6.78
N ALA A 223 14.19 16.97 -6.62
CA ALA A 223 15.09 17.32 -7.73
C ALA A 223 15.41 16.14 -8.67
N ARG A 224 15.15 14.89 -8.27
CA ARG A 224 15.33 13.69 -9.11
C ARG A 224 14.09 13.36 -9.95
N LEU A 225 12.96 14.01 -9.70
CA LEU A 225 11.72 13.73 -10.43
C LEU A 225 11.70 14.45 -11.79
N PRO A 226 11.13 13.83 -12.85
CA PRO A 226 10.59 12.47 -12.88
C PRO A 226 11.70 11.40 -12.87
N LEU A 227 11.41 10.25 -12.27
CA LEU A 227 12.37 9.15 -12.19
C LEU A 227 12.57 8.48 -13.56
N PRO A 228 13.75 7.88 -13.81
CA PRO A 228 14.02 7.18 -15.07
C PRO A 228 12.93 6.16 -15.41
N GLU A 229 12.57 6.11 -16.69
CA GLU A 229 11.56 5.21 -17.29
C GLU A 229 10.07 5.51 -17.00
N GLN A 230 9.74 6.64 -16.37
CA GLN A 230 8.36 7.18 -16.42
C GLN A 230 7.95 7.72 -17.82
N VAL A 231 8.83 7.63 -18.82
CA VAL A 231 8.60 8.01 -20.22
C VAL A 231 8.69 6.75 -21.10
N GLY A 232 7.56 6.19 -21.53
CA GLY A 232 7.54 5.18 -22.61
C GLY A 232 6.77 3.88 -22.38
N GLY A 233 6.27 3.61 -21.16
CA GLY A 233 5.33 2.53 -20.88
C GLY A 233 5.92 1.11 -20.89
N VAL A 234 6.31 0.61 -19.70
CA VAL A 234 5.83 -0.57 -18.97
C VAL A 234 6.76 -0.72 -17.76
N GLY A 235 6.21 -0.72 -16.54
CA GLY A 235 6.73 -1.57 -15.46
C GLY A 235 7.85 -1.08 -14.55
N VAL A 236 8.12 0.23 -14.44
CA VAL A 236 8.99 0.72 -13.35
C VAL A 236 8.15 1.26 -12.20
N TRP A 237 8.16 0.50 -11.11
CA TRP A 237 7.51 0.86 -9.87
C TRP A 237 8.60 1.32 -8.92
N TYR A 238 8.52 2.56 -8.48
CA TYR A 238 9.37 3.08 -7.43
C TYR A 238 8.53 3.28 -6.18
N ASP A 239 9.09 2.87 -5.06
CA ASP A 239 8.53 3.16 -3.75
C ASP A 239 9.22 4.39 -3.17
N LEU A 240 8.42 5.31 -2.63
CA LEU A 240 8.94 6.41 -1.83
C LEU A 240 8.92 5.99 -0.36
N HIS A 241 10.11 5.80 0.20
CA HIS A 241 10.27 5.55 1.63
C HIS A 241 10.51 6.86 2.36
N GLY A 242 9.94 7.00 3.55
CA GLY A 242 10.18 8.11 4.48
C GLY A 242 10.62 7.61 5.85
N LYS A 243 11.58 8.30 6.47
CA LYS A 243 12.01 8.10 7.88
C LYS A 243 11.52 9.26 8.74
N ARG A 244 10.84 8.96 9.84
CA ARG A 244 10.33 9.96 10.78
C ARG A 244 11.49 10.75 11.40
N ASN A 245 11.33 12.06 11.49
CA ASN A 245 12.34 12.95 12.06
C ASN A 245 12.59 12.62 13.54
N GLY A 246 13.84 12.73 13.98
CA GLY A 246 14.24 12.46 15.37
C GLY A 246 14.61 11.02 15.69
N LEU A 247 14.60 10.12 14.70
CA LEU A 247 15.11 8.73 14.77
C LEU A 247 16.56 8.59 14.30
#